data_AF-A0A438FRH5-F1
#
_entry.id   AF-A0A438FRH5-F1
#
_cell.length_a   1.000
_cell.length_b   1.000
_cell.length_c   1.000
_cell.angle_alpha   90.00
_cell.angle_beta   90.00
_cell.angle_gamma   90.00
#
_symmetry.space_group_name_H-M   'P 1'
#
loop_
_entity.id
_entity.type
_entity.pdbx_description
1 polymer ?
#
loop_
_entity_poly.entity_id
_entity_poly.type
_entity_poly.pdbx_seq_one_letter_code
_entity_poly.pdbx_strand_id
1 'polypeptide(L)'
;MGEMIKCQVPEEFSSLFTTKALCLISSVIMFLSDMSGRTPLYKKAFVFFSSPISRELVNLVKRDALVLPRIGALREMNLEYFAIDSQGFVTDDERALEELFGDEENSRRGDACLNVMATRIATVFASLRELPFVRYRAAKFLDPTTATTFRDLIPTKLAAAVWNCLLKYKETFPNLPTTETCELLILDRSVDQIAPIIHEWTYDAMCHDLLNMEGNKYVHEVPSKTGGPPEKKEVLLEDHDPVWLELRHAHIADASERLHEKMTNFISKNKAAQIQHGSRSV
;
A
#
# COMPACT_ATOMS: atom_id res chain seq x y z
N MET A 1 11.18 1.65 -2.75
CA MET A 1 11.29 3.13 -2.93
C MET A 1 9.88 3.62 -3.23
N GLY A 2 9.24 4.38 -2.33
CA GLY A 2 7.78 4.62 -2.41
C GLY A 2 7.38 5.52 -3.57
N GLU A 3 6.45 5.06 -4.39
CA GLU A 3 5.91 5.83 -5.50
C GLU A 3 5.20 7.10 -5.04
N MET A 4 5.57 8.19 -5.72
CA MET A 4 5.02 9.51 -5.53
C MET A 4 3.67 9.55 -6.25
N ILE A 5 2.56 9.42 -5.52
CA ILE A 5 1.22 9.71 -6.05
C ILE A 5 1.21 11.20 -6.44
N LYS A 6 1.48 11.48 -7.71
CA LYS A 6 1.25 12.78 -8.33
C LYS A 6 -0.26 12.95 -8.52
N CYS A 7 -0.94 13.54 -7.54
CA CYS A 7 -2.19 14.21 -7.86
C CYS A 7 -1.86 15.43 -8.73
N GLN A 8 -2.31 15.39 -9.97
CA GLN A 8 -2.07 16.42 -10.99
C GLN A 8 -2.73 17.73 -10.56
N VAL A 9 -1.94 18.66 -10.03
CA VAL A 9 -2.33 20.06 -9.81
C VAL A 9 -1.88 20.85 -11.05
N PRO A 10 -2.68 21.83 -11.55
CA PRO A 10 -2.31 22.66 -12.70
C PRO A 10 -0.89 23.22 -12.56
N GLU A 11 -0.16 23.29 -13.67
CA GLU A 11 1.30 23.52 -13.82
C GLU A 11 1.88 24.79 -13.17
N GLU A 12 1.11 25.57 -12.40
CA GLU A 12 1.53 26.81 -11.75
C GLU A 12 1.82 26.65 -10.24
N PHE A 13 1.59 25.48 -9.65
CA PHE A 13 1.86 25.23 -8.24
C PHE A 13 3.11 24.35 -8.05
N SER A 14 4.19 24.95 -7.56
CA SER A 14 5.26 24.20 -6.91
C SER A 14 4.72 23.66 -5.58
N SER A 15 4.00 22.55 -5.63
CA SER A 15 3.41 21.88 -4.47
C SER A 15 4.33 20.75 -4.02
N LEU A 16 4.83 20.83 -2.78
CA LEU A 16 5.48 19.71 -2.11
C LEU A 16 4.41 18.70 -1.69
N PHE A 17 4.22 17.65 -2.48
CA PHE A 17 3.48 16.46 -2.05
C PHE A 17 4.45 15.54 -1.32
N THR A 18 4.35 15.46 0.00
CA THR A 18 5.13 14.49 0.78
C THR A 18 4.48 13.12 0.63
N THR A 19 4.80 12.40 -0.43
CA THR A 19 4.40 11.00 -0.60
C THR A 19 5.43 10.10 0.09
N LYS A 20 4.96 9.21 0.98
CA LYS A 20 5.71 8.55 2.07
C LYS A 20 6.45 9.51 3.00
N ALA A 21 5.70 10.18 3.88
CA ALA A 21 6.20 10.38 5.23
C ALA A 21 5.73 9.19 6.06
N LEU A 22 6.65 8.34 6.52
CA LEU A 22 6.55 7.92 7.91
C LEU A 22 6.58 9.23 8.72
N CYS A 23 5.43 9.88 8.84
CA CYS A 23 5.23 11.07 9.62
C CYS A 23 5.52 10.62 11.05
N LEU A 24 6.27 11.36 11.84
CA LEU A 24 5.61 12.45 12.53
C LEU A 24 6.56 13.64 12.76
N ILE A 25 7.86 13.44 12.97
CA ILE A 25 8.76 14.54 13.37
C ILE A 25 9.66 15.01 12.22
N SER A 26 10.39 14.10 11.57
CA SER A 26 11.40 14.47 10.57
C SER A 26 10.81 15.25 9.39
N SER A 27 9.65 14.82 8.87
CA SER A 27 8.98 15.49 7.75
C SER A 27 8.49 16.89 8.11
N VAL A 28 7.99 17.08 9.34
CA VAL A 28 7.59 18.41 9.83
C VAL A 28 8.81 19.32 10.00
N ILE A 29 9.92 18.78 10.51
CA ILE A 29 11.18 19.54 10.64
C ILE A 29 11.72 19.95 9.26
N MET A 30 11.73 19.04 8.28
CA MET A 30 12.15 19.34 6.91
C MET A 30 11.25 20.40 6.27
N PHE A 31 9.92 20.26 6.42
CA PHE A 31 8.97 21.27 5.97
C PHE A 31 9.25 22.66 6.58
N LEU A 32 9.49 22.73 7.89
CA LEU A 32 9.83 23.98 8.55
C LEU A 32 11.16 24.53 8.04
N SER A 33 12.16 23.67 7.84
CA SER A 33 13.45 24.07 7.26
C SER A 33 13.26 24.72 5.88
N ASP A 34 12.53 24.07 4.97
CA ASP A 34 12.31 24.54 3.59
C ASP A 34 11.53 25.85 3.52
N MET A 35 10.61 26.05 4.48
CA MET A 35 9.70 27.20 4.51
C MET A 35 10.16 28.33 5.42
N SER A 36 11.15 28.12 6.28
CA SER A 36 11.64 29.12 7.22
C SER A 36 12.58 30.14 6.55
N GLY A 37 12.89 31.23 7.27
CA GLY A 37 13.87 32.21 6.82
C GLY A 37 13.37 33.23 5.79
N ARG A 38 14.30 34.10 5.36
CA ARG A 38 14.02 35.24 4.47
C ARG A 38 13.83 34.82 3.01
N THR A 39 14.47 33.74 2.60
CA THR A 39 14.43 33.18 1.24
C THR A 39 13.98 31.72 1.32
N PRO A 40 12.67 31.46 1.49
CA PRO A 40 12.16 30.09 1.52
C PRO A 40 12.33 29.42 0.16
N LEU A 41 12.39 28.09 0.15
CA LEU A 41 12.43 27.30 -1.08
C LEU A 41 11.16 27.47 -1.91
N TYR A 42 10.02 27.64 -1.22
CA TYR A 42 8.71 27.82 -1.85
C TYR A 42 7.98 29.06 -1.33
N LYS A 43 7.21 29.70 -2.21
CA LYS A 43 6.40 30.89 -1.86
C LYS A 43 5.22 30.54 -0.93
N LYS A 44 4.62 29.37 -1.13
CA LYS A 44 3.43 28.90 -0.41
C LYS A 44 3.45 27.38 -0.32
N ALA A 45 2.96 26.82 0.77
CA ALA A 45 2.90 25.38 1.01
C ALA A 45 1.46 24.89 1.22
N PHE A 46 1.12 23.75 0.63
CA PHE A 46 -0.13 23.04 0.85
C PHE A 46 0.22 21.68 1.43
N VAL A 47 0.03 21.52 2.74
CA VAL A 47 0.49 20.37 3.50
C VAL A 47 -0.68 19.40 3.69
N PHE A 48 -0.50 18.17 3.23
CA PHE A 48 -1.47 17.09 3.35
C PHE A 48 -0.81 15.93 4.11
N PHE A 49 -1.30 15.66 5.32
CA PHE A 49 -0.82 14.55 6.15
C PHE A 49 -1.54 13.26 5.79
N SER A 50 -0.81 12.14 5.75
CA SER A 50 -1.39 10.81 5.53
C SER A 50 -2.21 10.34 6.73
N SER A 51 -1.80 10.68 7.95
CA SER A 51 -2.45 10.39 9.23
C SER A 51 -2.82 11.65 10.01
N PRO A 52 -3.64 11.50 11.08
CA PRO A 52 -3.83 12.54 12.06
C PRO A 52 -2.50 13.03 12.66
N ILE A 53 -2.31 14.35 12.71
CA ILE A 53 -1.08 14.96 13.24
C ILE A 53 -1.20 15.22 14.76
N SER A 54 -0.13 14.92 15.50
CA SER A 54 -0.11 15.17 16.95
C SER A 54 -0.21 16.67 17.27
N ARG A 55 -0.82 17.01 18.41
CA ARG A 55 -0.98 18.41 18.84
C ARG A 55 0.36 19.10 19.04
N GLU A 56 1.38 18.36 19.46
CA GLU A 56 2.75 18.84 19.67
C GLU A 56 3.35 19.33 18.36
N LEU A 57 3.17 18.58 17.27
CA LEU A 57 3.68 18.94 15.95
C LEU A 57 2.90 20.09 15.32
N VAL A 58 1.57 20.11 15.50
CA VAL A 58 0.75 21.28 15.12
C VAL A 58 1.25 22.52 15.85
N ASN A 59 1.54 22.41 17.14
CA ASN A 59 2.07 23.51 17.94
C ASN A 59 3.48 23.92 17.49
N LEU A 60 4.32 22.97 17.07
CA LEU A 60 5.63 23.26 16.50
C LEU A 60 5.50 24.12 15.23
N VAL A 61 4.60 23.74 14.31
CA VAL A 61 4.31 24.54 13.11
C VAL A 61 3.77 25.92 13.46
N LYS A 62 2.89 26.01 14.47
CA LYS A 62 2.33 27.29 14.94
C LYS A 62 3.35 28.21 15.60
N ARG A 63 4.47 27.69 16.10
CA ARG A 63 5.52 28.52 16.73
C ARG A 63 6.31 29.33 15.71
N ASP A 64 6.37 28.91 14.45
CA ASP A 64 7.10 29.63 13.41
C ASP A 64 6.21 30.68 12.73
N ALA A 65 6.34 31.93 13.18
CA ALA A 65 5.59 33.07 12.66
C ALA A 65 5.90 33.42 11.21
N LEU A 66 7.04 32.97 10.66
CA LEU A 66 7.41 33.20 9.26
C LEU A 66 6.80 32.16 8.33
N VAL A 67 6.65 30.92 8.80
CA VAL A 67 6.05 29.81 8.05
C VAL A 67 4.53 29.92 8.00
N LEU A 68 3.88 30.30 9.10
CA LEU A 68 2.41 30.34 9.19
C LEU A 68 1.71 31.08 8.03
N PRO A 69 2.12 32.31 7.64
CA PRO A 69 1.49 33.03 6.52
C PRO A 69 1.71 32.37 5.16
N ARG A 70 2.68 31.46 5.06
CA ARG A 70 3.03 30.73 3.84
C ARG A 70 2.24 29.43 3.70
N ILE A 71 1.50 28.99 4.72
CA ILE A 71 0.66 27.79 4.65
C ILE A 71 -0.67 28.15 3.97
N GLY A 72 -0.89 27.60 2.78
CA GLY A 72 -2.14 27.71 2.02
C GLY A 72 -3.22 26.73 2.45
N ALA A 73 -2.82 25.51 2.80
CA ALA A 73 -3.70 24.50 3.36
C ALA A 73 -2.89 23.59 4.29
N LEU A 74 -3.56 23.10 5.32
CA LEU A 74 -3.04 22.07 6.22
C LEU A 74 -4.19 21.10 6.49
N ARG A 75 -4.11 19.90 5.92
CA ARG A 75 -5.21 18.92 5.90
C ARG A 75 -4.69 17.52 6.24
N GLU A 76 -5.55 16.70 6.81
CA GLU A 76 -5.32 15.28 7.04
C GLU A 76 -6.14 14.50 6.01
N MET A 77 -5.49 13.59 5.28
CA MET A 77 -6.12 12.81 4.21
C MET A 77 -6.62 11.46 4.71
N ASN A 78 -6.01 10.90 5.77
CA ASN A 78 -6.33 9.56 6.29
C ASN A 78 -6.25 8.52 5.18
N LEU A 79 -5.05 8.39 4.60
CA LEU A 79 -4.72 7.45 3.53
C LEU A 79 -3.40 6.77 3.88
N GLU A 80 -3.39 5.98 4.95
CA GLU A 80 -2.19 5.26 5.39
C GLU A 80 -2.19 3.80 4.92
N TYR A 81 -2.46 3.61 3.63
CA TYR A 81 -2.44 2.32 2.97
C TYR A 81 -2.04 2.48 1.51
N PHE A 82 -1.56 1.41 0.91
CA PHE A 82 -1.31 1.30 -0.52
C PHE A 82 -2.34 0.36 -1.12
N ALA A 83 -3.10 0.82 -2.11
CA ALA A 83 -3.91 -0.07 -2.93
C ALA A 83 -2.96 -0.89 -3.81
N ILE A 84 -3.10 -2.21 -3.77
CA ILE A 84 -2.32 -3.14 -4.60
C ILE A 84 -3.04 -3.33 -5.93
N ASP A 85 -4.33 -3.57 -5.87
CA ASP A 85 -5.22 -3.67 -7.02
C ASP A 85 -6.64 -3.22 -6.63
N SER A 86 -7.61 -3.48 -7.50
CA SER A 86 -9.02 -3.15 -7.25
C SER A 86 -9.66 -3.78 -5.99
N GLN A 87 -9.05 -4.81 -5.39
CA GLN A 87 -9.61 -5.58 -4.27
C GLN A 87 -8.67 -5.73 -3.07
N GLY A 88 -7.39 -5.36 -3.20
CA GLY A 88 -6.36 -5.54 -2.19
C GLY A 88 -5.69 -4.24 -1.76
N PHE A 89 -5.32 -4.16 -0.49
CA PHE A 89 -4.48 -3.10 0.05
C PHE A 89 -3.46 -3.66 1.05
N VAL A 90 -2.39 -2.90 1.28
CA VAL A 90 -1.38 -3.19 2.32
C VAL A 90 -1.11 -1.93 3.15
N THR A 91 -0.74 -2.12 4.42
CA THR A 91 -0.42 -1.01 5.34
C THR A 91 1.08 -0.74 5.45
N ASP A 92 1.95 -1.51 4.76
CA ASP A 92 3.41 -1.32 4.72
C ASP A 92 4.11 -1.42 6.10
N ASP A 93 3.65 -2.35 6.95
CA ASP A 93 4.24 -2.64 8.26
C ASP A 93 5.22 -3.83 8.19
N GLU A 94 6.37 -3.63 7.55
CA GLU A 94 7.36 -4.70 7.27
C GLU A 94 7.81 -5.47 8.53
N ARG A 95 7.86 -4.80 9.69
CA ARG A 95 8.30 -5.39 10.96
C ARG A 95 7.18 -5.99 11.80
N ALA A 96 5.91 -5.86 11.40
CA ALA A 96 4.79 -6.29 12.24
C ALA A 96 4.87 -7.77 12.61
N LEU A 97 5.30 -8.64 11.69
CA LEU A 97 5.44 -10.06 11.98
C LEU A 97 6.49 -10.33 13.07
N GLU A 98 7.66 -9.69 12.97
CA GLU A 98 8.73 -9.78 13.97
C GLU A 98 8.30 -9.18 15.32
N GLU A 99 7.65 -8.02 15.31
CA GLU A 99 7.24 -7.32 16.54
C GLU A 99 6.11 -8.02 17.30
N LEU A 100 5.25 -8.75 16.60
CA LEU A 100 4.11 -9.44 17.18
C LEU A 100 4.40 -10.91 17.51
N PHE A 101 5.24 -11.57 16.70
CA PHE A 101 5.49 -13.01 16.79
C PHE A 101 6.96 -13.39 17.02
N GLY A 102 7.88 -12.42 17.08
CA GLY A 102 9.30 -12.67 17.37
C GLY A 102 9.54 -13.26 18.77
N ASP A 103 10.71 -13.86 18.97
CA ASP A 103 11.04 -14.68 20.15
C ASP A 103 10.94 -13.91 21.47
N GLU A 104 11.34 -12.64 21.49
CA GLU A 104 11.22 -11.78 22.67
C GLU A 104 9.83 -11.15 22.78
N GLU A 105 9.02 -11.65 23.72
CA GLU A 105 7.71 -11.07 23.99
C GLU A 105 7.83 -9.69 24.66
N ASN A 106 7.59 -8.64 23.88
CA ASN A 106 7.52 -7.27 24.38
C ASN A 106 6.11 -6.71 24.16
N SER A 107 5.24 -6.92 25.14
CA SER A 107 3.83 -6.50 25.08
C SER A 107 3.65 -5.01 24.78
N ARG A 108 4.54 -4.14 25.27
CA ARG A 108 4.49 -2.70 24.97
C ARG A 108 4.77 -2.39 23.51
N ARG A 109 5.79 -3.04 22.94
CA ARG A 109 6.13 -2.88 21.51
C ARG A 109 5.02 -3.48 20.64
N GLY A 110 4.52 -4.64 21.00
CA GLY A 110 3.38 -5.26 20.34
C GLY A 110 2.13 -4.37 20.38
N ASP A 111 1.76 -3.83 21.55
CA ASP A 111 0.63 -2.90 21.67
C ASP A 111 0.83 -1.63 20.82
N ALA A 112 2.05 -1.10 20.73
CA ALA A 112 2.36 0.03 19.86
C ALA A 112 2.18 -0.34 18.37
N CYS A 113 2.69 -1.51 17.94
CA CYS A 113 2.50 -2.03 16.59
C CYS A 113 1.01 -2.19 16.24
N LEU A 114 0.23 -2.80 17.14
CA LEU A 114 -1.22 -2.99 16.94
C LEU A 114 -1.97 -1.67 16.81
N ASN A 115 -1.58 -0.64 17.56
CA ASN A 115 -2.18 0.70 17.45
C ASN A 115 -1.87 1.37 16.10
N VAL A 116 -0.65 1.20 15.58
CA VAL A 116 -0.28 1.67 14.23
C VAL A 116 -1.12 0.96 13.18
N MET A 117 -1.13 -0.37 13.19
CA MET A 117 -1.94 -1.19 12.27
C MET A 117 -3.41 -0.80 12.32
N ALA A 118 -3.97 -0.63 13.52
CA ALA A 118 -5.37 -0.25 13.70
C ALA A 118 -5.70 1.13 13.11
N THR A 119 -4.80 2.10 13.28
CA THR A 119 -4.95 3.44 12.69
C THR A 119 -4.96 3.35 11.17
N ARG A 120 -4.00 2.62 10.59
CA ARG A 120 -3.89 2.43 9.13
C ARG A 120 -5.10 1.72 8.54
N ILE A 121 -5.55 0.62 9.15
CA ILE A 121 -6.77 -0.10 8.74
C ILE A 121 -7.99 0.83 8.81
N ALA A 122 -8.16 1.61 9.88
CA ALA A 122 -9.29 2.52 10.00
C ALA A 122 -9.30 3.59 8.89
N THR A 123 -8.13 4.01 8.40
CA THR A 123 -8.04 4.97 7.30
C THR A 123 -8.62 4.43 5.98
N VAL A 124 -8.55 3.11 5.75
CA VAL A 124 -9.16 2.44 4.59
C VAL A 124 -10.68 2.59 4.63
N PHE A 125 -11.30 2.36 5.79
CA PHE A 125 -12.75 2.50 5.92
C PHE A 125 -13.20 3.96 5.87
N ALA A 126 -12.40 4.88 6.40
CA ALA A 126 -12.63 6.30 6.27
C ALA A 126 -12.61 6.76 4.79
N SER A 127 -11.68 6.25 3.98
CA SER A 127 -11.57 6.60 2.56
C SER A 127 -12.68 5.96 1.72
N LEU A 128 -13.05 4.71 2.01
CA LEU A 128 -14.18 4.02 1.38
C LEU A 128 -15.55 4.58 1.81
N ARG A 129 -15.60 5.36 2.90
CA ARG A 129 -16.83 5.85 3.55
C ARG A 129 -17.72 4.72 4.06
N GLU A 130 -17.09 3.69 4.58
CA GLU A 130 -17.75 2.49 5.09
C GLU A 130 -17.57 2.39 6.61
N LEU A 131 -18.54 1.80 7.31
CA LEU A 131 -18.42 1.47 8.73
C LEU A 131 -18.50 -0.05 8.89
N PRO A 132 -17.38 -0.75 9.15
CA PRO A 132 -17.41 -2.21 9.21
C PRO A 132 -17.93 -2.73 10.55
N PHE A 133 -18.64 -3.85 10.51
CA PHE A 133 -18.82 -4.73 11.65
C PHE A 133 -17.54 -5.56 11.85
N VAL A 134 -16.82 -5.31 12.95
CA VAL A 134 -15.50 -5.92 13.18
C VAL A 134 -15.65 -7.31 13.80
N ARG A 135 -15.28 -8.33 13.04
CA ARG A 135 -15.14 -9.74 13.45
C ARG A 135 -13.67 -10.10 13.60
N TYR A 136 -13.39 -11.06 14.48
CA TYR A 136 -12.03 -11.55 14.67
C TYR A 136 -12.01 -13.02 15.08
N ARG A 137 -10.89 -13.69 14.82
CA ARG A 137 -10.62 -15.03 15.37
C ARG A 137 -10.34 -14.92 16.87
N ALA A 138 -11.25 -15.43 17.69
CA ALA A 138 -11.05 -15.47 19.13
C ALA A 138 -9.93 -16.46 19.52
N ALA A 139 -9.23 -16.15 20.63
CA ALA A 139 -8.27 -17.06 21.24
C ALA A 139 -8.95 -18.41 21.55
N LYS A 140 -8.28 -19.52 21.23
CA LYS A 140 -8.78 -20.85 21.58
C LYS A 140 -8.53 -21.10 23.06
N PHE A 141 -9.58 -21.19 23.86
CA PHE A 141 -9.49 -21.68 25.24
C PHE A 141 -9.39 -23.21 25.21
N LEU A 142 -8.19 -23.74 25.01
CA LEU A 142 -7.97 -25.18 24.91
C LEU A 142 -8.05 -25.89 26.27
N ASP A 143 -7.77 -25.19 27.38
CA ASP A 143 -7.89 -25.68 28.76
C ASP A 143 -7.83 -24.48 29.75
N PRO A 144 -8.66 -24.38 30.81
CA PRO A 144 -8.49 -23.41 31.90
C PRO A 144 -7.10 -23.39 32.58
N THR A 145 -6.26 -24.41 32.38
CA THR A 145 -4.87 -24.43 32.88
C THR A 145 -3.86 -23.71 31.99
N THR A 146 -4.16 -23.51 30.69
CA THR A 146 -3.24 -22.88 29.75
C THR A 146 -3.42 -21.37 29.79
N ALA A 147 -2.39 -20.66 30.25
CA ALA A 147 -2.39 -19.20 30.27
C ALA A 147 -2.49 -18.63 28.85
N THR A 148 -3.44 -17.73 28.64
CA THR A 148 -3.57 -16.99 27.37
C THR A 148 -2.37 -16.06 27.20
N THR A 149 -1.63 -16.22 26.10
CA THR A 149 -0.45 -15.39 25.80
C THR A 149 -0.85 -14.08 25.12
N PHE A 150 0.08 -13.12 25.04
CA PHE A 150 -0.13 -11.92 24.22
C PHE A 150 -0.48 -12.28 22.77
N ARG A 151 0.17 -13.30 22.22
CA ARG A 151 0.00 -13.73 20.82
C ARG A 151 -1.41 -14.24 20.54
N ASP A 152 -1.97 -15.00 21.47
CA ASP A 152 -3.36 -15.48 21.38
C ASP A 152 -4.37 -14.32 21.33
N LEU A 153 -4.02 -13.19 21.95
CA LEU A 153 -4.87 -12.01 22.04
C LEU A 153 -4.68 -11.02 20.88
N ILE A 154 -3.72 -11.23 19.96
CA ILE A 154 -3.42 -10.29 18.87
C ILE A 154 -4.67 -9.94 18.04
N PRO A 155 -5.46 -10.90 17.50
CA PRO A 155 -6.66 -10.55 16.72
C PRO A 155 -7.68 -9.75 17.53
N THR A 156 -7.85 -10.12 18.82
CA THR A 156 -8.81 -9.46 19.72
C THR A 156 -8.38 -8.02 20.02
N LYS A 157 -7.10 -7.81 20.34
CA LYS A 157 -6.52 -6.49 20.61
C LYS A 157 -6.57 -5.61 19.36
N LEU A 158 -6.22 -6.14 18.19
CA LEU A 158 -6.29 -5.40 16.94
C LEU A 158 -7.74 -5.01 16.61
N ALA A 159 -8.70 -5.91 16.77
CA ALA A 159 -10.11 -5.63 16.56
C ALA A 159 -10.63 -4.51 17.46
N ALA A 160 -10.30 -4.55 18.76
CA ALA A 160 -10.66 -3.50 19.70
C ALA A 160 -10.02 -2.15 19.32
N ALA A 161 -8.75 -2.15 18.93
CA ALA A 161 -8.04 -0.95 18.51
C ALA A 161 -8.63 -0.36 17.22
N VAL A 162 -8.92 -1.18 16.21
CA VAL A 162 -9.58 -0.76 14.96
C VAL A 162 -10.94 -0.15 15.25
N TRP A 163 -11.77 -0.83 16.06
CA TRP A 163 -13.08 -0.33 16.45
C TRP A 163 -13.00 1.04 17.14
N ASN A 164 -12.06 1.21 18.07
CA ASN A 164 -11.83 2.49 18.74
C ASN A 164 -11.43 3.61 17.76
N CYS A 165 -10.63 3.31 16.74
CA CYS A 165 -10.28 4.28 15.69
C CYS A 165 -11.50 4.63 14.83
N LEU A 166 -12.31 3.64 14.43
CA LEU A 166 -13.53 3.85 13.66
C LEU A 166 -14.57 4.70 14.40
N LEU A 167 -14.77 4.48 15.70
CA LEU A 167 -15.65 5.31 16.52
C LEU A 167 -15.19 6.78 16.57
N LYS A 168 -13.88 7.03 16.72
CA LYS A 168 -13.34 8.40 16.64
C LYS A 168 -13.57 9.02 15.28
N TYR A 169 -13.45 8.24 14.19
CA TYR A 169 -13.75 8.74 12.86
C TYR A 169 -15.22 9.03 12.67
N LYS A 170 -16.12 8.21 13.20
CA LYS A 170 -17.57 8.47 13.20
C LYS A 170 -17.93 9.82 13.84
N GLU A 171 -17.19 10.24 14.86
CA GLU A 171 -17.39 11.55 15.52
C GLU A 171 -16.79 12.73 14.75
N THR A 172 -15.68 12.50 14.02
CA THR A 172 -14.87 13.58 13.43
C THR A 172 -15.04 13.73 11.92
N PHE A 173 -15.44 12.67 11.20
CA PHE A 173 -15.63 12.66 9.75
C PHE A 173 -17.10 12.84 9.38
N PRO A 174 -17.47 13.97 8.74
CA PRO A 174 -18.82 14.14 8.24
C PRO A 174 -19.08 13.11 7.12
N ASN A 175 -20.26 12.50 7.15
CA ASN A 175 -20.76 11.50 6.18
C ASN A 175 -20.24 10.06 6.31
N LEU A 176 -19.69 9.66 7.46
CA LEU A 176 -19.59 8.23 7.75
C LEU A 176 -20.98 7.64 8.09
N PRO A 177 -21.26 6.38 7.70
CA PRO A 177 -22.51 5.70 8.04
C PRO A 177 -22.77 5.65 9.55
N THR A 178 -24.04 5.71 9.94
CA THR A 178 -24.44 5.61 11.36
C THR A 178 -24.51 4.17 11.85
N THR A 179 -24.70 3.22 10.94
CA THR A 179 -24.79 1.78 11.17
C THR A 179 -23.76 1.08 10.31
N GLU A 180 -23.46 -0.16 10.65
CA GLU A 180 -22.49 -0.98 9.93
C GLU A 180 -22.97 -1.26 8.49
N THR A 181 -22.04 -1.18 7.54
CA THR A 181 -22.29 -1.28 6.10
C THR A 181 -21.53 -2.42 5.43
N CYS A 182 -20.48 -2.93 6.06
CA CYS A 182 -19.69 -4.06 5.59
C CYS A 182 -19.17 -4.91 6.77
N GLU A 183 -18.49 -6.02 6.48
CA GLU A 183 -17.82 -6.83 7.49
C GLU A 183 -16.30 -6.70 7.37
N LEU A 184 -15.60 -6.55 8.49
CA LEU A 184 -14.15 -6.66 8.58
C LEU A 184 -13.80 -7.91 9.39
N LEU A 185 -13.12 -8.88 8.78
CA LEU A 185 -12.63 -10.06 9.48
C LEU A 185 -11.13 -9.93 9.75
N ILE A 186 -10.74 -9.95 11.03
CA ILE A 186 -9.35 -9.90 11.48
C ILE A 186 -8.88 -11.31 11.84
N LEU A 187 -7.83 -11.75 11.15
CA LEU A 187 -7.17 -13.03 11.34
C LEU A 187 -5.69 -12.81 11.62
N ASP A 188 -5.07 -13.74 12.33
CA ASP A 188 -3.62 -13.87 12.41
C ASP A 188 -3.12 -14.97 11.45
N ARG A 189 -1.82 -14.94 11.11
CA ARG A 189 -1.21 -15.84 10.13
C ARG A 189 -1.29 -17.32 10.52
N SER A 190 -1.48 -17.68 11.79
CA SER A 190 -1.59 -19.08 12.22
C SER A 190 -2.84 -19.79 11.70
N VAL A 191 -3.79 -19.07 11.09
CA VAL A 191 -4.98 -19.68 10.47
C VAL A 191 -4.60 -20.60 9.30
N ASP A 192 -3.51 -20.26 8.59
CA ASP A 192 -2.97 -21.03 7.48
C ASP A 192 -1.46 -20.77 7.38
N GLN A 193 -0.66 -21.76 7.74
CA GLN A 193 0.80 -21.66 7.66
C GLN A 193 1.36 -22.20 6.33
N ILE A 194 0.52 -22.82 5.50
CA ILE A 194 0.93 -23.53 4.28
C ILE A 194 0.86 -22.57 3.08
N ALA A 195 -0.22 -21.80 2.93
CA ALA A 195 -0.39 -20.91 1.77
C ALA A 195 0.80 -19.97 1.47
N PRO A 196 1.53 -19.39 2.44
CA PRO A 196 2.64 -18.47 2.13
C PRO A 196 3.92 -19.15 1.65
N ILE A 197 4.05 -20.48 1.82
CA ILE A 197 5.29 -21.21 1.56
C ILE A 197 5.18 -22.18 0.38
N ILE A 198 3.97 -22.45 -0.11
CA ILE A 198 3.76 -23.32 -1.26
C ILE A 198 4.04 -22.55 -2.55
N HIS A 199 4.67 -23.23 -3.52
CA HIS A 199 4.73 -22.74 -4.89
C HIS A 199 3.33 -22.76 -5.51
N GLU A 200 2.84 -21.59 -5.89
CA GLU A 200 1.51 -21.41 -6.47
C GLU A 200 1.57 -21.40 -8.00
N TRP A 201 0.55 -21.95 -8.65
CA TRP A 201 0.56 -22.19 -10.11
C TRP A 201 -0.23 -21.16 -10.90
N THR A 202 -0.79 -20.16 -10.23
CA THR A 202 -1.40 -19.00 -10.91
C THR A 202 -0.32 -18.09 -11.46
N TYR A 203 -0.59 -17.45 -12.59
CA TYR A 203 0.43 -16.71 -13.35
C TYR A 203 1.11 -15.62 -12.52
N ASP A 204 0.34 -14.81 -11.80
CA ASP A 204 0.83 -13.74 -10.93
C ASP A 204 1.70 -14.25 -9.79
N ALA A 205 1.19 -15.21 -9.01
CA ALA A 205 1.91 -15.76 -7.88
C ALA A 205 3.22 -16.42 -8.32
N MET A 206 3.20 -17.15 -9.44
CA MET A 206 4.41 -17.77 -9.99
C MET A 206 5.43 -16.73 -10.46
N CYS A 207 5.00 -15.60 -11.03
CA CYS A 207 5.89 -14.50 -11.39
C CYS A 207 6.59 -13.92 -10.16
N HIS A 208 5.86 -13.59 -9.11
CA HIS A 208 6.43 -13.01 -7.89
C HIS A 208 7.31 -13.99 -7.09
N ASP A 209 7.09 -15.28 -7.24
CA ASP A 209 7.84 -16.34 -6.58
C ASP A 209 9.13 -16.71 -7.33
N LEU A 210 9.06 -16.90 -8.66
CA LEU A 210 10.16 -17.43 -9.46
C LEU A 210 11.01 -16.37 -10.16
N LEU A 211 10.49 -15.16 -10.36
CA LEU A 211 11.19 -14.09 -11.07
C LEU A 211 11.73 -13.04 -10.10
N ASN A 212 12.86 -12.44 -10.45
CA ASN A 212 13.44 -11.35 -9.67
C ASN A 212 12.71 -10.03 -9.99
N MET A 213 11.57 -9.82 -9.33
CA MET A 213 10.74 -8.62 -9.48
C MET A 213 11.00 -7.62 -8.34
N GLU A 214 10.91 -6.33 -8.65
CA GLU A 214 10.89 -5.25 -7.64
C GLU A 214 9.49 -4.64 -7.59
N GLY A 215 8.67 -5.10 -6.64
CA GLY A 215 7.22 -4.84 -6.70
C GLY A 215 6.65 -5.45 -7.98
N ASN A 216 5.92 -4.66 -8.77
CA ASN A 216 5.33 -5.09 -10.04
C ASN A 216 6.26 -4.90 -11.26
N LYS A 217 7.51 -4.48 -11.02
CA LYS A 217 8.49 -4.23 -12.08
C LYS A 217 9.27 -5.49 -12.40
N TYR A 218 9.19 -5.92 -13.65
CA TYR A 218 10.02 -6.98 -14.21
C TYR A 218 11.01 -6.41 -15.24
N VAL A 219 12.27 -6.82 -15.13
CA VAL A 219 13.34 -6.42 -16.06
C VAL A 219 13.83 -7.64 -16.81
N HIS A 220 13.69 -7.63 -18.14
CA HIS A 220 14.20 -8.69 -19.00
C HIS A 220 15.21 -8.15 -20.00
N GLU A 221 16.19 -8.97 -20.35
CA GLU A 221 17.19 -8.65 -21.37
C GLU A 221 16.71 -9.12 -22.74
N VAL A 222 16.77 -8.23 -23.73
CA VAL A 222 16.48 -8.55 -25.13
C VAL A 222 17.73 -8.39 -25.99
N PRO A 223 17.90 -9.22 -27.03
CA PRO A 223 19.01 -9.04 -27.98
C PRO A 223 18.98 -7.65 -28.62
N SER A 224 20.14 -7.00 -28.66
CA SER A 224 20.26 -5.69 -29.31
C SER A 224 19.97 -5.79 -30.80
N LYS A 225 19.18 -4.85 -31.32
CA LYS A 225 18.87 -4.77 -32.76
C LYS A 225 20.09 -4.39 -33.62
N THR A 226 21.12 -3.82 -33.01
CA THR A 226 22.30 -3.29 -33.70
C THR A 226 23.58 -4.10 -33.43
N GLY A 227 23.45 -5.30 -32.86
CA GLY A 227 24.59 -6.20 -32.59
C GLY A 227 25.43 -5.81 -31.37
N GLY A 228 24.92 -4.92 -30.51
CA GLY A 228 25.53 -4.53 -29.24
C GLY A 228 25.19 -5.49 -28.07
N PRO A 229 25.60 -5.15 -26.84
CA PRO A 229 25.21 -5.90 -25.64
C PRO A 229 23.68 -5.93 -25.48
N PRO A 230 23.11 -6.95 -24.80
CA PRO A 230 21.67 -7.05 -24.57
C PRO A 230 21.07 -5.78 -23.98
N GLU A 231 19.92 -5.37 -24.48
CA GLU A 231 19.17 -4.22 -23.99
C GLU A 231 18.27 -4.66 -22.83
N LYS A 232 18.31 -3.93 -21.72
CA LYS A 232 17.37 -4.14 -20.60
C LYS A 232 16.05 -3.45 -20.90
N LYS A 233 14.95 -4.21 -20.80
CA LYS A 233 13.60 -3.70 -20.92
C LYS A 233 12.86 -3.87 -19.61
N GLU A 234 12.36 -2.76 -19.12
CA GLU A 234 11.51 -2.70 -17.94
C GLU A 234 10.06 -2.80 -18.36
N VAL A 235 9.30 -3.61 -17.65
CA VAL A 235 7.85 -3.80 -17.84
C VAL A 235 7.20 -3.70 -16.47
N LEU A 236 6.08 -2.98 -16.41
CA LEU A 236 5.22 -2.88 -15.23
C LEU A 236 4.00 -3.77 -15.44
N LEU A 237 3.75 -4.69 -14.51
CA LEU A 237 2.60 -5.60 -14.53
C LEU A 237 1.50 -5.06 -13.61
N GLU A 238 0.56 -4.32 -14.18
CA GLU A 238 -0.45 -3.55 -13.45
C GLU A 238 -1.84 -3.63 -14.09
N ASP A 239 -2.85 -3.13 -13.39
CA ASP A 239 -4.27 -3.15 -13.82
C ASP A 239 -4.53 -2.41 -15.15
N HIS A 240 -3.60 -1.57 -15.60
CA HIS A 240 -3.71 -0.87 -16.89
C HIS A 240 -3.36 -1.77 -18.09
N ASP A 241 -2.70 -2.92 -17.86
CA ASP A 241 -2.47 -3.93 -18.89
C ASP A 241 -3.67 -4.90 -18.94
N PRO A 242 -4.50 -4.85 -20.00
CA PRO A 242 -5.69 -5.69 -20.10
C PRO A 242 -5.35 -7.18 -20.27
N VAL A 243 -4.18 -7.52 -20.83
CA VAL A 243 -3.74 -8.91 -20.97
C VAL A 243 -3.32 -9.44 -19.61
N TRP A 244 -2.58 -8.64 -18.83
CA TRP A 244 -2.25 -8.98 -17.45
C TRP A 244 -3.50 -9.19 -16.60
N LEU A 245 -4.41 -8.22 -16.56
CA LEU A 245 -5.64 -8.29 -15.77
C LEU A 245 -6.48 -9.53 -16.08
N GLU A 246 -6.54 -9.93 -17.34
CA GLU A 246 -7.28 -11.11 -17.81
C GLU A 246 -6.60 -12.44 -17.44
N LEU A 247 -5.27 -12.49 -17.38
CA LEU A 247 -4.50 -13.74 -17.26
C LEU A 247 -3.86 -13.96 -15.89
N ARG A 248 -3.65 -12.91 -15.08
CA ARG A 248 -2.87 -12.95 -13.83
C ARG A 248 -3.35 -14.00 -12.82
N HIS A 249 -4.65 -14.28 -12.77
CA HIS A 249 -5.23 -15.29 -11.86
C HIS A 249 -5.48 -16.66 -12.51
N ALA A 250 -5.14 -16.83 -13.79
CA ALA A 250 -5.27 -18.12 -14.46
C ALA A 250 -4.10 -19.04 -14.09
N HIS A 251 -4.33 -20.36 -14.15
CA HIS A 251 -3.26 -21.34 -14.07
C HIS A 251 -2.25 -21.11 -15.21
N ILE A 252 -0.95 -21.25 -14.95
CA ILE A 252 0.12 -20.90 -15.90
C ILE A 252 -0.01 -21.61 -17.27
N ALA A 253 -0.47 -22.86 -17.27
CA ALA A 253 -0.70 -23.62 -18.50
C ALA A 253 -1.77 -22.94 -19.38
N ASP A 254 -2.91 -22.57 -18.79
CA ASP A 254 -4.01 -21.91 -19.47
C ASP A 254 -3.63 -20.49 -19.90
N ALA A 255 -2.88 -19.77 -19.05
CA ALA A 255 -2.37 -18.44 -19.36
C ALA A 255 -1.46 -18.46 -20.60
N SER A 256 -0.56 -19.46 -20.69
CA SER A 256 0.34 -19.65 -21.83
C SER A 256 -0.42 -19.92 -23.14
N GLU A 257 -1.39 -20.83 -23.12
CA GLU A 257 -2.21 -21.14 -24.30
C GLU A 257 -3.01 -19.92 -24.77
N ARG A 258 -3.72 -19.25 -23.85
CA ARG A 258 -4.50 -18.04 -24.17
C ARG A 258 -3.63 -16.89 -24.68
N LEU A 259 -2.44 -16.71 -24.12
CA LEU A 259 -1.50 -15.69 -24.58
C LEU A 259 -1.00 -16.01 -26.00
N HIS A 260 -0.71 -17.27 -26.28
CA HIS A 260 -0.30 -17.73 -27.62
C HIS A 260 -1.41 -17.50 -28.65
N GLU A 261 -2.66 -17.84 -28.33
CA GLU A 261 -3.82 -17.59 -29.19
C GLU A 261 -4.03 -16.10 -29.45
N LYS A 262 -3.94 -15.26 -28.41
CA LYS A 262 -4.05 -13.80 -28.54
C LYS A 262 -2.97 -13.23 -29.44
N MET A 263 -1.72 -13.66 -29.28
CA MET A 263 -0.61 -13.20 -30.12
C MET A 263 -0.80 -13.64 -31.58
N THR A 264 -1.20 -14.89 -31.81
CA THR A 264 -1.49 -15.41 -33.15
C THR A 264 -2.63 -14.64 -33.83
N ASN A 265 -3.70 -14.36 -33.09
CA ASN A 265 -4.82 -13.56 -33.57
C ASN A 265 -4.46 -12.09 -33.82
N PHE A 266 -3.57 -11.51 -33.00
CA PHE A 266 -3.07 -10.16 -33.20
C PHE A 266 -2.24 -10.08 -34.48
N ILE A 267 -1.32 -11.02 -34.69
CA ILE A 267 -0.51 -11.10 -35.91
C ILE A 267 -1.40 -11.31 -37.14
N SER A 268 -2.38 -12.22 -37.11
CA SER A 268 -3.23 -12.50 -38.27
C SER A 268 -4.09 -11.29 -38.70
N LYS A 269 -4.46 -10.42 -37.76
CA LYS A 269 -5.29 -9.23 -38.01
C LYS A 269 -4.48 -7.96 -38.27
N ASN A 270 -3.21 -7.90 -37.90
CA ASN A 270 -2.39 -6.68 -37.99
C ASN A 270 -1.27 -6.80 -39.04
N LYS A 271 -1.46 -6.15 -40.19
CA LYS A 271 -0.49 -6.16 -41.30
C LYS A 271 0.90 -5.65 -40.92
N ALA A 272 1.00 -4.63 -40.05
CA ALA A 272 2.30 -4.12 -39.61
C ALA A 272 3.06 -5.13 -38.74
N ALA A 273 2.33 -5.85 -37.88
CA ALA A 273 2.90 -6.93 -37.09
C ALA A 273 3.36 -8.12 -37.95
N GLN A 274 2.61 -8.48 -39.01
CA GLN A 274 3.01 -9.52 -39.96
C GLN A 274 4.35 -9.21 -40.64
N ILE A 275 4.53 -7.96 -41.08
CA ILE A 275 5.77 -7.52 -41.75
C ILE A 275 6.96 -7.60 -40.78
N GLN A 276 6.80 -7.11 -39.54
CA GLN A 276 7.88 -7.18 -38.55
C GLN A 276 8.20 -8.60 -38.11
N HIS A 277 7.18 -9.45 -37.94
CA HIS A 277 7.41 -10.84 -37.53
C HIS A 277 8.07 -11.65 -38.64
N GLY A 278 7.68 -11.47 -39.91
CA GLY A 278 8.34 -12.11 -41.05
C GLY A 278 9.80 -11.70 -41.23
N SER A 279 10.17 -10.46 -40.86
CA SER A 279 11.55 -9.97 -40.93
C SER A 279 12.52 -10.52 -39.87
N ARG A 280 11.99 -11.12 -38.78
CA ARG A 280 12.78 -11.75 -37.71
C ARG A 280 12.98 -13.26 -37.90
N SER A 281 12.23 -13.87 -38.83
CA SER A 281 12.25 -15.31 -39.12
C SER A 281 13.26 -15.71 -40.22
N VAL A 282 14.10 -14.77 -40.67
CA VAL A 282 15.11 -14.95 -41.72
C VAL A 282 16.50 -14.72 -41.13
#